data_AF-A0A939M100-F1
#
_entry.id   AF-A0A939M100-F1
#
_cell.length_a   1.000
_cell.length_b   1.000
_cell.length_c   1.000
_cell.angle_alpha   90.00
_cell.angle_beta   90.00
_cell.angle_gamma   90.00
#
_symmetry.space_group_name_H-M   'P 1'
#
loop_
_entity.id
_entity.type
_entity.pdbx_description
1 polymer ?
#
loop_
_entity_poly.entity_id
_entity_poly.type
_entity_poly.pdbx_seq_one_letter_code
_entity_poly.pdbx_strand_id
1 'polypeptide(L)'
;MYNRVSGQSIGSNRADGPSQSADSGNFAQALTDCAKQESLSDEELFDQMGGCCSRPHTSDANVYSPGRLDPSASSLSSDSDPSSPARPIRALFEYRTAELPRANVDGICVGLAAEWLLNLHSSPSARMSALHPGTQSHASAAMRQQRYEEIKNQLRNDGVGGSHNLQARSAMLRGAGLEPSDKHTRYSFGSSSRIARIVNEVTADPSVYLLGLRFAAGGKHTIATSTSNGMTTLFDPNYGEFTVRSDQMGEVFKSLAERYRNPNRRDISTVVTQRMS
;
A
#
# COMPACT_ATOMS: atom_id res chain seq x y z
N MET A 1 38.84 -46.72 -82.97
CA MET A 1 40.09 -46.49 -82.22
C MET A 1 39.90 -45.24 -81.37
N TYR A 2 39.96 -45.40 -80.03
CA TYR A 2 40.16 -44.40 -78.93
C TYR A 2 39.26 -43.14 -78.90
N ASN A 3 38.77 -42.59 -77.77
CA ASN A 3 38.78 -42.92 -76.34
C ASN A 3 37.71 -42.06 -75.61
N ARG A 4 37.25 -42.54 -74.44
CA ARG A 4 36.39 -41.88 -73.41
C ARG A 4 36.97 -40.56 -72.87
N VAL A 5 36.11 -39.64 -72.41
CA VAL A 5 36.06 -39.10 -71.02
C VAL A 5 34.63 -38.59 -70.70
N SER A 6 34.20 -38.85 -69.45
CA SER A 6 32.89 -38.62 -68.83
C SER A 6 32.59 -37.16 -68.44
N GLY A 7 31.29 -36.84 -68.27
CA GLY A 7 30.81 -35.62 -67.61
C GLY A 7 29.27 -35.55 -67.50
N GLN A 8 28.73 -36.10 -66.40
CA GLN A 8 27.39 -35.90 -65.81
C GLN A 8 27.10 -34.41 -65.50
N SER A 9 25.90 -33.85 -65.31
CA SER A 9 24.50 -34.32 -65.25
C SER A 9 23.55 -33.13 -65.49
N ILE A 10 22.38 -33.47 -66.01
CA ILE A 10 21.05 -32.81 -66.01
C ILE A 10 20.66 -32.39 -64.57
N GLY A 11 19.86 -31.36 -64.24
CA GLY A 11 19.06 -30.40 -65.00
C GLY A 11 18.20 -29.50 -64.07
N SER A 12 17.71 -28.39 -64.63
CA SER A 12 16.41 -27.69 -64.41
C SER A 12 15.67 -27.78 -63.06
N ASN A 13 15.34 -26.63 -62.43
CA ASN A 13 14.01 -25.99 -62.55
C ASN A 13 13.81 -24.74 -61.66
N ARG A 14 12.82 -23.95 -62.08
CA ARG A 14 12.36 -22.59 -61.71
C ARG A 14 11.32 -22.60 -60.56
N ALA A 15 11.24 -21.52 -59.76
CA ALA A 15 10.02 -20.77 -59.35
C ALA A 15 10.05 -20.15 -57.91
N ASP A 16 9.82 -18.82 -57.87
CA ASP A 16 8.94 -18.01 -56.99
C ASP A 16 8.86 -18.19 -55.46
N GLY A 17 9.37 -17.17 -54.72
CA GLY A 17 8.84 -16.49 -53.50
C GLY A 17 8.42 -17.29 -52.23
N PRO A 18 8.19 -16.65 -51.04
CA PRO A 18 8.16 -15.22 -50.74
C PRO A 18 9.10 -14.77 -49.59
N SER A 19 9.27 -13.45 -49.51
CA SER A 19 9.90 -12.67 -48.44
C SER A 19 9.32 -12.98 -47.05
N GLN A 20 10.17 -13.45 -46.14
CA GLN A 20 9.84 -13.51 -44.71
C GLN A 20 9.85 -12.09 -44.12
N SER A 21 8.65 -11.58 -43.89
CA SER A 21 8.37 -10.45 -43.01
C SER A 21 8.93 -10.74 -41.62
N ALA A 22 9.97 -10.00 -41.21
CA ALA A 22 10.44 -10.00 -39.84
C ALA A 22 9.27 -9.60 -38.91
N ASP A 23 8.91 -10.52 -38.03
CA ASP A 23 7.82 -10.40 -37.08
C ASP A 23 8.13 -9.31 -36.03
N SER A 24 7.83 -8.07 -36.39
CA SER A 24 7.93 -6.88 -35.55
C SER A 24 6.99 -6.92 -34.33
N GLY A 25 6.06 -7.89 -34.28
CA GLY A 25 5.22 -8.14 -33.10
C GLY A 25 6.01 -8.74 -31.93
N ASN A 26 7.03 -9.55 -32.20
CA ASN A 26 7.76 -10.28 -31.16
C ASN A 26 8.73 -9.37 -30.37
N PHE A 27 9.30 -8.35 -31.03
CA PHE A 27 10.17 -7.37 -30.37
C PHE A 27 9.38 -6.37 -29.53
N ALA A 28 8.22 -5.91 -30.00
CA ALA A 28 7.33 -5.04 -29.23
C ALA A 28 6.74 -5.76 -28.01
N GLN A 29 6.41 -7.05 -28.15
CA GLN A 29 5.97 -7.89 -27.05
C GLN A 29 7.10 -8.13 -26.04
N ALA A 30 8.32 -8.44 -26.50
CA ALA A 30 9.50 -8.59 -25.66
C ALA A 30 9.88 -7.30 -24.92
N LEU A 31 9.74 -6.13 -25.56
CA LEU A 31 9.93 -4.83 -24.89
C LEU A 31 8.82 -4.54 -23.88
N THR A 32 7.58 -4.93 -24.15
CA THR A 32 6.46 -4.78 -23.19
C THR A 32 6.63 -5.73 -22.01
N ASP A 33 7.14 -6.93 -22.23
CA ASP A 33 7.40 -7.92 -21.20
C ASP A 33 8.65 -7.56 -20.39
N CYS A 34 9.72 -7.02 -21.02
CA CYS A 34 10.85 -6.40 -20.33
C CYS A 34 10.42 -5.17 -19.52
N ALA A 35 9.56 -4.29 -20.06
CA ALA A 35 9.04 -3.13 -19.32
C ALA A 35 8.13 -3.55 -18.14
N LYS A 36 7.40 -4.66 -18.27
CA LYS A 36 6.67 -5.27 -17.16
C LYS A 36 7.61 -5.89 -16.13
N GLN A 37 8.70 -6.53 -16.56
CA GLN A 37 9.73 -7.10 -15.69
C GLN A 37 10.51 -6.00 -14.94
N GLU A 38 10.84 -4.89 -15.61
CA GLU A 38 11.47 -3.72 -15.00
C GLU A 38 10.50 -3.01 -14.03
N SER A 39 9.19 -2.96 -14.33
CA SER A 39 8.19 -2.46 -13.39
C SER A 39 7.99 -3.33 -12.14
N LEU A 40 8.50 -4.56 -12.17
CA LEU A 40 8.48 -5.51 -11.05
C LEU A 40 9.83 -5.56 -10.31
N SER A 41 10.94 -5.25 -10.97
CA SER A 41 12.30 -5.31 -10.37
C SER A 41 12.61 -4.14 -9.44
N ASP A 42 11.92 -3.00 -9.59
CA ASP A 42 12.00 -1.90 -8.61
C ASP A 42 11.40 -2.28 -7.24
N GLU A 43 10.75 -3.45 -7.10
CA GLU A 43 10.26 -3.97 -5.82
C GLU A 43 11.37 -4.40 -4.85
N GLU A 44 12.63 -4.53 -5.30
CA GLU A 44 13.68 -5.24 -4.54
C GLU A 44 14.82 -4.36 -3.98
N LEU A 45 14.97 -3.10 -4.40
CA LEU A 45 16.25 -2.39 -4.16
C LEU A 45 16.38 -1.63 -2.83
N PHE A 46 15.32 -1.45 -2.03
CA PHE A 46 15.46 -0.81 -0.71
C PHE A 46 14.54 -1.42 0.36
N ASP A 47 14.89 -2.60 0.86
CA ASP A 47 14.28 -3.22 2.04
C ASP A 47 15.06 -2.81 3.30
N GLN A 48 14.77 -1.61 3.84
CA GLN A 48 15.14 -1.30 5.22
C GLN A 48 14.08 -1.87 6.16
N MET A 49 14.45 -2.94 6.88
CA MET A 49 13.79 -3.28 8.15
C MET A 49 13.62 -2.00 8.98
N GLY A 50 12.42 -1.70 9.47
CA GLY A 50 12.15 -0.48 10.25
C GLY A 50 11.68 0.74 9.44
N GLY A 51 11.45 0.60 8.13
CA GLY A 51 10.82 1.63 7.30
C GLY A 51 9.34 1.92 7.63
N CYS A 52 8.76 1.36 8.70
CA CYS A 52 7.37 1.58 9.11
C CYS A 52 7.20 2.67 10.19
N CYS A 53 8.25 2.94 10.98
CA CYS A 53 8.14 3.82 12.15
C CYS A 53 8.12 5.29 11.73
N SER A 54 7.03 5.99 12.01
CA SER A 54 7.02 7.46 12.03
C SER A 54 7.59 7.97 13.36
N ARG A 55 8.22 9.14 13.34
CA ARG A 55 8.73 9.79 14.56
C ARG A 55 7.54 10.35 15.33
N PRO A 56 7.32 9.96 16.61
CA PRO A 56 6.34 10.64 17.45
C PRO A 56 6.84 12.06 17.76
N HIS A 57 6.01 13.09 17.56
CA HIS A 57 6.36 14.44 18.01
C HIS A 57 5.90 14.63 19.45
N THR A 58 6.81 15.10 20.30
CA THR A 58 6.58 15.50 21.70
C THR A 58 5.52 16.61 21.89
N SER A 59 5.08 17.27 20.83
CA SER A 59 4.11 18.38 20.89
C SER A 59 2.65 17.93 20.90
N ASP A 60 2.36 16.65 20.59
CA ASP A 60 0.99 16.12 20.58
C ASP A 60 0.41 15.96 22.02
N ALA A 61 1.20 16.26 23.06
CA ALA A 61 0.81 16.21 24.47
C ALA A 61 0.53 17.58 25.13
N ASN A 62 0.75 18.72 24.45
CA ASN A 62 0.56 20.04 25.07
C ASN A 62 0.23 21.13 24.03
N VAL A 63 -1.06 21.33 23.73
CA VAL A 63 -1.70 22.66 23.73
C VAL A 63 -3.20 22.49 23.97
N TYR A 64 -3.60 22.27 25.23
CA TYR A 64 -4.86 22.80 25.72
C TYR A 64 -4.53 24.08 26.48
N SER A 65 -4.89 25.23 25.92
CA SER A 65 -4.90 26.51 26.63
C SER A 65 -6.07 27.32 26.06
N PRO A 66 -7.15 27.52 26.84
CA PRO A 66 -8.22 28.39 26.42
C PRO A 66 -7.81 29.85 26.67
N GLY A 67 -7.78 30.64 25.60
CA GLY A 67 -7.97 32.11 25.68
C GLY A 67 -6.77 32.98 25.31
N ARG A 68 -6.86 33.68 24.17
CA ARG A 68 -7.23 35.11 24.13
C ARG A 68 -7.41 35.58 22.68
N LEU A 69 -8.52 36.25 22.43
CA LEU A 69 -8.75 37.12 21.27
C LEU A 69 -7.72 38.27 21.32
N ASP A 70 -7.06 38.58 20.21
CA ASP A 70 -7.37 39.79 19.43
C ASP A 70 -6.57 39.92 18.12
N PRO A 71 -7.08 40.72 17.15
CA PRO A 71 -6.71 40.69 15.74
C PRO A 71 -5.70 41.78 15.38
N SER A 72 -4.90 41.56 14.33
CA SER A 72 -4.38 42.66 13.49
C SER A 72 -3.89 42.14 12.14
N ALA A 73 -4.29 42.90 11.13
CA ALA A 73 -4.17 42.69 9.70
C ALA A 73 -2.73 42.62 9.17
N SER A 74 -2.56 41.94 8.03
CA SER A 74 -2.02 42.54 6.81
C SER A 74 -2.28 41.65 5.59
N SER A 75 -2.77 42.31 4.54
CA SER A 75 -3.31 41.81 3.29
C SER A 75 -2.25 41.35 2.27
N LEU A 76 -2.70 40.59 1.25
CA LEU A 76 -2.29 40.48 -0.17
C LEU A 76 -2.74 39.07 -0.61
N SER A 77 -3.55 38.78 -1.63
CA SER A 77 -4.06 39.48 -2.81
C SER A 77 -5.27 38.69 -3.35
N SER A 78 -6.24 39.38 -3.95
CA SER A 78 -7.41 38.79 -4.61
C SER A 78 -7.05 38.00 -5.86
N ASP A 79 -7.61 36.80 -5.99
CA ASP A 79 -8.18 36.31 -7.25
C ASP A 79 -9.49 35.57 -6.94
N SER A 80 -10.50 35.87 -7.74
CA SER A 80 -11.90 35.52 -7.47
C SER A 80 -12.30 34.33 -8.31
N ASP A 81 -12.71 33.24 -7.66
CA ASP A 81 -13.56 32.20 -8.27
C ASP A 81 -14.49 31.62 -7.18
N PRO A 82 -15.83 31.66 -7.33
CA PRO A 82 -16.75 31.23 -6.30
C PRO A 82 -17.03 29.73 -6.46
N SER A 83 -16.08 28.91 -6.02
CA SER A 83 -16.39 27.54 -5.61
C SER A 83 -16.13 27.45 -4.11
N SER A 84 -17.12 26.92 -3.38
CA SER A 84 -17.16 26.81 -1.92
C SER A 84 -15.78 26.70 -1.28
N PRO A 85 -15.46 27.47 -0.23
CA PRO A 85 -14.14 27.40 0.38
C PRO A 85 -13.84 25.95 0.71
N ALA A 86 -12.76 25.41 0.15
CA ALA A 86 -12.29 24.07 0.49
C ALA A 86 -12.25 24.00 2.01
N ARG A 87 -13.07 23.12 2.59
CA ARG A 87 -13.13 22.99 4.06
C ARG A 87 -11.71 22.86 4.57
N PRO A 88 -11.32 23.62 5.62
CA PRO A 88 -10.02 23.42 6.24
C PRO A 88 -9.85 21.94 6.54
N ILE A 89 -8.79 21.33 6.03
CA ILE A 89 -8.47 19.94 6.34
C ILE A 89 -8.30 19.89 7.86
N ARG A 90 -9.23 19.20 8.54
CA ARG A 90 -9.13 19.00 9.99
C ARG A 90 -7.84 18.27 10.32
N ALA A 91 -7.24 18.59 11.46
CA ALA A 91 -6.05 17.89 11.90
C ALA A 91 -6.38 16.39 12.03
N LEU A 92 -5.49 15.52 11.52
CA LEU A 92 -5.70 14.06 11.50
C LEU A 92 -6.22 13.52 12.83
N PHE A 93 -5.66 14.01 13.94
CA PHE A 93 -5.96 13.53 15.28
C PHE A 93 -7.32 13.99 15.83
N GLU A 94 -8.00 14.94 15.19
CA GLU A 94 -9.40 15.26 15.51
C GLU A 94 -10.35 14.12 15.13
N TYR A 95 -9.96 13.27 14.18
CA TYR A 95 -10.74 12.08 13.79
C TYR A 95 -10.37 10.84 14.62
N ARG A 96 -9.36 10.93 15.50
CA ARG A 96 -8.82 9.79 16.23
C ARG A 96 -9.78 9.37 17.34
N THR A 97 -10.21 8.12 17.31
CA THR A 97 -11.12 7.54 18.32
C THR A 97 -10.37 6.83 19.43
N ALA A 98 -9.21 6.26 19.14
CA ALA A 98 -8.36 5.64 20.14
C ALA A 98 -6.89 5.75 19.73
N GLU A 99 -6.03 6.14 20.66
CA GLU A 99 -4.59 6.28 20.43
C GLU A 99 -3.84 4.98 20.69
N LEU A 100 -2.81 4.71 19.87
CA LEU A 100 -1.88 3.61 20.07
C LEU A 100 -0.44 4.12 20.11
N PRO A 101 0.07 4.50 21.29
CA PRO A 101 1.40 5.06 21.38
C PRO A 101 2.44 3.95 21.29
N ARG A 102 3.43 4.12 20.40
CA ARG A 102 4.67 3.33 20.34
C ARG A 102 4.50 1.82 20.09
N ALA A 103 3.35 1.34 19.63
CA ALA A 103 3.16 -0.08 19.35
C ALA A 103 4.02 -0.57 18.17
N ASN A 104 4.22 0.26 17.16
CA ASN A 104 4.91 -0.10 15.92
C ASN A 104 6.41 0.30 15.90
N VAL A 105 7.03 0.55 17.06
CA VAL A 105 8.46 0.96 17.11
C VAL A 105 9.41 -0.08 16.52
N ASP A 106 9.05 -1.36 16.61
CA ASP A 106 9.83 -2.48 16.07
C ASP A 106 9.46 -2.82 14.61
N GLY A 107 8.62 -2.00 13.97
CA GLY A 107 8.24 -2.18 12.57
C GLY A 107 7.29 -3.36 12.32
N ILE A 108 6.49 -3.76 13.31
CA ILE A 108 5.60 -4.91 13.28
C ILE A 108 4.20 -4.62 12.70
N CYS A 109 4.10 -3.70 11.72
CA CYS A 109 2.84 -3.17 11.23
C CYS A 109 1.89 -4.22 10.62
N VAL A 110 2.42 -5.26 9.98
CA VAL A 110 1.62 -6.34 9.39
C VAL A 110 1.00 -7.19 10.50
N GLY A 111 1.80 -7.51 11.52
CA GLY A 111 1.34 -8.25 12.69
C GLY A 111 0.30 -7.48 13.51
N LEU A 112 0.53 -6.18 13.74
CA LEU A 112 -0.41 -5.32 14.46
C LEU A 112 -1.75 -5.19 13.71
N ALA A 113 -1.70 -5.03 12.37
CA ALA A 113 -2.91 -5.00 11.56
C ALA A 113 -3.67 -6.32 11.62
N ALA A 114 -2.98 -7.47 11.64
CA ALA A 114 -3.63 -8.77 11.80
C ALA A 114 -4.31 -8.92 13.17
N GLU A 115 -3.64 -8.56 14.27
CA GLU A 115 -4.23 -8.61 15.62
C GLU A 115 -5.39 -7.62 15.79
N TRP A 116 -5.32 -6.46 15.12
CA TRP A 116 -6.44 -5.53 15.05
C TRP A 116 -7.67 -6.15 14.38
N LEU A 117 -7.47 -6.82 13.23
CA LEU A 117 -8.55 -7.50 12.49
C LEU A 117 -9.19 -8.63 13.30
N LEU A 118 -8.40 -9.39 14.04
CA LEU A 118 -8.89 -10.46 14.91
C LEU A 118 -9.76 -9.94 16.07
N ASN A 119 -9.62 -8.65 16.43
CA ASN A 119 -10.29 -8.05 17.57
C ASN A 119 -11.38 -7.02 17.20
N LEU A 120 -11.89 -7.04 15.95
CA LEU A 120 -12.87 -6.06 15.46
C LEU A 120 -14.16 -5.95 16.29
N HIS A 121 -14.54 -7.02 17.01
CA HIS A 121 -15.73 -7.06 17.86
C HIS A 121 -15.59 -6.24 19.17
N SER A 122 -14.36 -5.94 19.60
CA SER A 122 -14.08 -5.16 20.81
C SER A 122 -14.29 -3.66 20.58
N SER A 123 -14.41 -2.87 21.64
CA SER A 123 -14.44 -1.41 21.52
C SER A 123 -13.08 -0.84 21.04
N PRO A 124 -13.04 0.37 20.47
CA PRO A 124 -11.79 1.03 20.07
C PRO A 124 -10.72 1.06 21.17
N SER A 125 -11.12 1.45 22.40
CA SER A 125 -10.22 1.53 23.55
C SER A 125 -9.72 0.16 24.00
N ALA A 126 -10.54 -0.87 23.95
CA ALA A 126 -10.15 -2.24 24.26
C ALA A 126 -9.17 -2.79 23.21
N ARG A 127 -9.38 -2.50 21.92
CA ARG A 127 -8.45 -2.89 20.86
C ARG A 127 -7.08 -2.22 21.03
N MET A 128 -7.03 -0.91 21.27
CA MET A 128 -5.73 -0.22 21.47
C MET A 128 -5.04 -0.66 22.75
N SER A 129 -5.79 -0.90 23.84
CA SER A 129 -5.25 -1.48 25.07
C SER A 129 -4.64 -2.85 24.82
N ALA A 130 -5.31 -3.71 24.04
CA ALA A 130 -4.79 -5.02 23.69
C ALA A 130 -3.52 -4.93 22.83
N LEU A 131 -3.40 -3.94 21.93
CA LEU A 131 -2.23 -3.77 21.07
C LEU A 131 -1.08 -2.97 21.72
N HIS A 132 -1.21 -2.56 22.97
CA HIS A 132 -0.18 -1.78 23.66
C HIS A 132 1.10 -2.61 23.88
N PRO A 133 2.31 -2.04 23.77
CA PRO A 133 3.54 -2.76 24.08
C PRO A 133 3.52 -3.48 25.43
N GLY A 134 3.97 -4.74 25.43
CA GLY A 134 4.05 -5.58 26.63
C GLY A 134 2.80 -6.44 26.91
N THR A 135 1.73 -6.30 26.12
CA THR A 135 0.58 -7.18 26.21
C THR A 135 0.80 -8.49 25.44
N GLN A 136 -0.07 -9.47 25.68
CA GLN A 136 -0.07 -10.72 24.92
C GLN A 136 -0.41 -10.50 23.45
N SER A 137 -1.39 -9.67 23.09
CA SER A 137 -1.71 -9.42 21.68
C SER A 137 -0.62 -8.65 20.95
N HIS A 138 0.11 -7.76 21.63
CA HIS A 138 1.31 -7.13 21.03
C HIS A 138 2.42 -8.16 20.77
N ALA A 139 2.65 -9.09 21.70
CA ALA A 139 3.57 -10.20 21.47
C ALA A 139 3.11 -11.12 20.32
N SER A 140 1.81 -11.40 20.21
CA SER A 140 1.23 -12.12 19.07
C SER A 140 1.44 -11.38 17.75
N ALA A 141 1.27 -10.05 17.73
CA ALA A 141 1.58 -9.23 16.57
C ALA A 141 3.06 -9.36 16.16
N ALA A 142 3.99 -9.35 17.12
CA ALA A 142 5.41 -9.56 16.83
C ALA A 142 5.68 -10.95 16.22
N MET A 143 5.09 -12.02 16.79
CA MET A 143 5.21 -13.37 16.22
C MET A 143 4.65 -13.46 14.80
N ARG A 144 3.52 -12.79 14.53
CA ARG A 144 2.94 -12.72 13.19
C ARG A 144 3.82 -11.95 12.20
N GLN A 145 4.41 -10.84 12.62
CA GLN A 145 5.36 -10.12 11.79
C GLN A 145 6.56 -11.02 11.46
N GLN A 146 7.13 -11.71 12.46
CA GLN A 146 8.23 -12.65 12.25
C GLN A 146 7.84 -13.73 11.24
N ARG A 147 6.66 -14.34 11.40
CA ARG A 147 6.18 -15.38 10.47
C ARG A 147 6.03 -14.87 9.04
N TYR A 148 5.52 -13.65 8.89
CA TYR A 148 5.45 -12.98 7.59
C TYR A 148 6.84 -12.83 6.95
N GLU A 149 7.84 -12.38 7.72
CA GLU A 149 9.21 -12.21 7.20
C GLU A 149 9.88 -13.56 6.86
N GLU A 150 9.65 -14.60 7.67
CA GLU A 150 10.14 -15.96 7.40
C GLU A 150 9.60 -16.49 6.07
N ILE A 151 8.28 -16.40 5.85
CA ILE A 151 7.65 -16.86 4.59
C ILE A 151 8.17 -16.02 3.42
N LYS A 152 8.29 -14.70 3.59
CA LYS A 152 8.85 -13.80 2.56
C LYS A 152 10.26 -14.24 2.16
N ASN A 153 11.11 -14.56 3.14
CA ASN A 153 12.48 -15.01 2.90
C ASN A 153 12.53 -16.38 2.20
N GLN A 154 11.65 -17.32 2.58
CA GLN A 154 11.55 -18.62 1.92
C GLN A 154 11.17 -18.47 0.44
N LEU A 155 10.10 -17.71 0.16
CA LEU A 155 9.65 -17.46 -1.23
C LEU A 155 10.73 -16.82 -2.11
N ARG A 156 11.53 -15.92 -1.54
CA ARG A 156 12.67 -15.31 -2.23
C ARG A 156 13.74 -16.34 -2.56
N ASN A 157 14.09 -17.21 -1.62
CA ASN A 157 15.12 -18.24 -1.80
C ASN A 157 14.69 -19.32 -2.79
N ASP A 158 13.38 -19.62 -2.86
CA ASP A 158 12.82 -20.62 -3.76
C ASP A 158 12.68 -20.13 -5.21
N GLY A 159 13.06 -18.88 -5.50
CA GLY A 159 13.02 -18.30 -6.85
C GLY A 159 11.60 -18.19 -7.43
N VAL A 160 10.57 -18.22 -6.58
CA VAL A 160 9.18 -18.17 -7.01
C VAL A 160 8.92 -16.80 -7.64
N GLY A 161 8.56 -16.75 -8.93
CA GLY A 161 8.19 -15.49 -9.59
C GLY A 161 6.92 -14.87 -8.97
N GLY A 162 6.92 -13.56 -8.73
CA GLY A 162 5.76 -12.80 -8.24
C GLY A 162 6.06 -11.93 -7.02
N SER A 163 5.06 -11.20 -6.52
CA SER A 163 5.26 -10.33 -5.36
C SER A 163 5.26 -11.15 -4.06
N HIS A 164 6.46 -11.59 -3.63
CA HIS A 164 6.66 -12.39 -2.41
C HIS A 164 6.02 -11.76 -1.18
N ASN A 165 6.01 -10.42 -1.13
CA ASN A 165 5.37 -9.65 -0.08
C ASN A 165 3.88 -9.93 0.06
N LEU A 166 3.14 -10.04 -1.05
CA LEU A 166 1.70 -10.27 -1.02
C LEU A 166 1.39 -11.72 -0.65
N GLN A 167 2.15 -12.66 -1.20
CA GLN A 167 1.98 -14.09 -0.90
C GLN A 167 2.30 -14.40 0.56
N ALA A 168 3.42 -13.90 1.08
CA ALA A 168 3.80 -14.08 2.47
C ALA A 168 2.76 -13.47 3.43
N ARG A 169 2.22 -12.30 3.10
CA ARG A 169 1.17 -11.66 3.90
C ARG A 169 -0.10 -12.51 3.91
N SER A 170 -0.58 -12.95 2.75
CA SER A 170 -1.77 -13.81 2.66
C SER A 170 -1.59 -15.12 3.43
N ALA A 171 -0.43 -15.76 3.32
CA ALA A 171 -0.13 -16.99 4.05
C ALA A 171 -0.11 -16.78 5.56
N MET A 172 0.51 -15.69 6.04
CA MET A 172 0.53 -15.35 7.46
C MET A 172 -0.89 -15.06 8.00
N LEU A 173 -1.70 -14.29 7.26
CA LEU A 173 -3.07 -13.98 7.64
C LEU A 173 -3.95 -15.23 7.71
N ARG A 174 -3.84 -16.15 6.74
CA ARG A 174 -4.54 -17.45 6.79
C ARG A 174 -4.11 -18.28 7.97
N GLY A 175 -2.81 -18.32 8.28
CA GLY A 175 -2.30 -18.95 9.50
C GLY A 175 -2.81 -18.31 10.79
N ALA A 176 -3.30 -17.07 10.73
CA ALA A 176 -3.95 -16.36 11.84
C ALA A 176 -5.45 -16.65 11.96
N GLY A 177 -6.05 -17.39 11.02
CA GLY A 177 -7.50 -17.60 10.94
C GLY A 177 -8.26 -16.43 10.27
N LEU A 178 -7.56 -15.57 9.53
CA LEU A 178 -8.17 -14.54 8.69
C LEU A 178 -8.26 -15.04 7.25
N GLU A 179 -9.24 -14.53 6.49
CA GLU A 179 -9.53 -14.99 5.13
C GLU A 179 -9.24 -13.89 4.08
N PRO A 180 -7.95 -13.61 3.78
CA PRO A 180 -7.59 -12.62 2.78
C PRO A 180 -7.91 -13.11 1.36
N SER A 181 -8.48 -12.22 0.56
CA SER A 181 -8.67 -12.46 -0.87
C SER A 181 -7.32 -12.62 -1.59
N ASP A 182 -7.28 -13.51 -2.59
CA ASP A 182 -6.15 -13.61 -3.52
C ASP A 182 -6.06 -12.38 -4.45
N LYS A 183 -7.16 -11.63 -4.60
CA LYS A 183 -7.19 -10.43 -5.43
C LYS A 183 -6.66 -9.22 -4.68
N HIS A 184 -5.88 -8.43 -5.40
CA HIS A 184 -5.25 -7.21 -4.91
C HIS A 184 -5.48 -6.10 -5.92
N THR A 185 -5.78 -4.89 -5.45
CA THR A 185 -5.91 -3.73 -6.33
C THR A 185 -4.79 -2.74 -6.02
N ARG A 186 -4.04 -2.34 -7.05
CA ARG A 186 -2.96 -1.37 -6.93
C ARG A 186 -3.42 -0.01 -7.45
N TYR A 187 -3.23 1.01 -6.64
CA TYR A 187 -3.56 2.39 -6.95
C TYR A 187 -2.31 3.26 -6.86
N SER A 188 -2.07 4.08 -7.88
CA SER A 188 -1.20 5.24 -7.70
C SER A 188 -1.85 6.21 -6.72
N PHE A 189 -1.04 6.89 -5.91
CA PHE A 189 -1.49 7.86 -4.92
C PHE A 189 -1.19 9.30 -5.36
N GLY A 190 -1.67 10.29 -4.62
CA GLY A 190 -1.23 11.70 -4.72
C GLY A 190 -2.21 12.70 -5.35
N SER A 191 -3.25 12.27 -6.07
CA SER A 191 -4.31 13.17 -6.55
C SER A 191 -5.66 12.87 -5.88
N SER A 192 -6.54 13.87 -5.76
CA SER A 192 -7.87 13.70 -5.18
C SER A 192 -8.69 12.61 -5.89
N SER A 193 -8.63 12.53 -7.21
CA SER A 193 -9.34 11.50 -7.99
C SER A 193 -8.79 10.10 -7.74
N ARG A 194 -7.47 9.95 -7.55
CA ARG A 194 -6.83 8.68 -7.19
C ARG A 194 -7.21 8.24 -5.78
N ILE A 195 -7.19 9.16 -4.82
CA ILE A 195 -7.63 8.91 -3.44
C ILE A 195 -9.09 8.48 -3.43
N ALA A 196 -9.97 9.17 -4.19
CA ALA A 196 -11.38 8.83 -4.26
C ALA A 196 -11.63 7.39 -4.73
N ARG A 197 -10.82 6.85 -5.65
CA ARG A 197 -10.95 5.44 -6.08
C ARG A 197 -10.65 4.46 -4.95
N ILE A 198 -9.61 4.73 -4.15
CA ILE A 198 -9.26 3.91 -2.98
C ILE A 198 -10.38 3.99 -1.95
N VAL A 199 -10.83 5.21 -1.64
CA VAL A 199 -11.90 5.46 -0.66
C VAL A 199 -13.17 4.73 -1.06
N ASN A 200 -13.63 4.87 -2.30
CA ASN A 200 -14.85 4.21 -2.78
C ASN A 200 -14.79 2.69 -2.62
N GLU A 201 -13.61 2.07 -2.76
CA GLU A 201 -13.43 0.64 -2.52
C GLU A 201 -13.53 0.32 -1.02
N VAL A 202 -12.74 0.99 -0.17
CA VAL A 202 -12.62 0.61 1.25
C VAL A 202 -13.83 1.04 2.10
N THR A 203 -14.65 1.97 1.59
CA THR A 203 -15.88 2.42 2.25
C THR A 203 -17.13 1.73 1.71
N ALA A 204 -17.00 0.72 0.85
CA ALA A 204 -18.14 -0.12 0.47
C ALA A 204 -18.67 -0.85 1.72
N ASP A 205 -19.96 -0.75 2.00
CA ASP A 205 -20.56 -1.30 3.22
C ASP A 205 -21.29 -2.63 2.91
N PRO A 206 -21.00 -3.75 3.62
CA PRO A 206 -19.91 -3.95 4.58
C PRO A 206 -18.59 -4.32 3.89
N SER A 207 -17.46 -3.91 4.47
CA SER A 207 -16.15 -4.36 4.00
C SER A 207 -15.04 -4.26 5.04
N VAL A 208 -14.01 -5.08 4.87
CA VAL A 208 -12.79 -5.06 5.67
C VAL A 208 -11.60 -5.18 4.71
N TYR A 209 -10.59 -4.35 4.89
CA TYR A 209 -9.43 -4.30 3.99
C TYR A 209 -8.12 -4.16 4.76
N LEU A 210 -7.07 -4.78 4.22
CA LEU A 210 -5.69 -4.39 4.48
C LEU A 210 -5.19 -3.49 3.35
N LEU A 211 -4.45 -2.45 3.72
CA LEU A 211 -3.85 -1.52 2.79
C LEU A 211 -2.33 -1.50 3.01
N GLY A 212 -1.59 -1.84 1.97
CA GLY A 212 -0.14 -1.64 1.92
C GLY A 212 0.18 -0.28 1.30
N LEU A 213 0.76 0.62 2.08
CA LEU A 213 1.31 1.90 1.63
C LEU A 213 2.75 1.67 1.16
N ARG A 214 3.09 2.16 -0.03
CA ARG A 214 4.49 2.25 -0.51
C ARG A 214 4.90 3.72 -0.55
N PHE A 215 6.08 4.01 -0.01
CA PHE A 215 6.62 5.36 -0.02
C PHE A 215 7.57 5.58 -1.20
N ALA A 216 7.58 6.79 -1.76
CA ALA A 216 8.39 7.15 -2.93
C ALA A 216 9.91 6.99 -2.67
N ALA A 217 10.35 7.30 -1.45
CA ALA A 217 11.74 7.17 -1.02
C ALA A 217 12.13 5.73 -0.60
N GLY A 218 11.26 4.75 -0.87
CA GLY A 218 11.41 3.38 -0.38
C GLY A 218 10.75 3.15 0.99
N GLY A 219 10.56 1.88 1.33
CA GLY A 219 9.83 1.46 2.51
C GLY A 219 8.33 1.25 2.26
N LYS A 220 7.72 0.48 3.17
CA LYS A 220 6.33 0.05 3.12
C LYS A 220 5.71 0.14 4.50
N HIS A 221 4.41 0.34 4.57
CA HIS A 221 3.64 0.33 5.81
C HIS A 221 2.29 -0.35 5.59
N THR A 222 1.78 -1.06 6.60
CA THR A 222 0.47 -1.71 6.51
C THR A 222 -0.50 -1.06 7.49
N ILE A 223 -1.66 -0.68 6.97
CA ILE A 223 -2.82 -0.19 7.73
C ILE A 223 -4.03 -1.06 7.41
N ALA A 224 -5.11 -0.94 8.18
CA ALA A 224 -6.33 -1.70 7.98
C ALA A 224 -7.57 -0.79 8.02
N THR A 225 -8.65 -1.22 7.37
CA THR A 225 -9.95 -0.57 7.49
C THR A 225 -11.06 -1.57 7.71
N SER A 226 -12.13 -1.13 8.39
CA SER A 226 -13.39 -1.86 8.55
C SER A 226 -14.55 -0.88 8.36
N THR A 227 -15.48 -1.20 7.47
CA THR A 227 -16.67 -0.41 7.17
C THR A 227 -17.92 -1.19 7.51
N SER A 228 -18.77 -0.58 8.33
CA SER A 228 -20.11 -1.09 8.64
C SER A 228 -21.03 0.05 9.05
N ASN A 229 -22.32 -0.06 8.71
CA ASN A 229 -23.37 0.89 9.11
C ASN A 229 -23.05 2.35 8.70
N GLY A 230 -22.49 2.55 7.50
CA GLY A 230 -22.11 3.86 6.97
C GLY A 230 -20.92 4.53 7.68
N MET A 231 -20.25 3.81 8.57
CA MET A 231 -19.05 4.25 9.28
C MET A 231 -17.85 3.44 8.82
N THR A 232 -16.72 4.11 8.61
CA THR A 232 -15.45 3.43 8.33
C THR A 232 -14.46 3.73 9.45
N THR A 233 -13.88 2.67 10.00
CA THR A 233 -12.75 2.72 10.91
C THR A 233 -11.47 2.42 10.14
N LEU A 234 -10.46 3.27 10.29
CA LEU A 234 -9.10 3.08 9.82
C LEU A 234 -8.20 2.84 11.03
N PHE A 235 -7.39 1.81 10.97
CA PHE A 235 -6.34 1.53 11.95
C PHE A 235 -4.97 1.72 11.33
N ASP A 236 -4.19 2.62 11.91
CA ASP A 236 -2.79 2.80 11.60
C ASP A 236 -1.93 2.39 12.81
N PRO A 237 -1.07 1.36 12.70
CA PRO A 237 -0.19 0.93 13.79
C PRO A 237 0.68 2.02 14.41
N ASN A 238 0.94 3.12 13.70
CA ASN A 238 1.72 4.25 14.21
C ASN A 238 0.91 5.24 15.03
N TYR A 239 -0.41 5.32 14.84
CA TYR A 239 -1.23 6.43 15.35
C TYR A 239 -2.49 5.99 16.10
N GLY A 240 -2.96 4.76 15.90
CA GLY A 240 -4.18 4.21 16.48
C GLY A 240 -5.35 4.17 15.49
N GLU A 241 -6.56 4.34 16.00
CA GLU A 241 -7.80 4.22 15.26
C GLU A 241 -8.47 5.56 14.97
N PHE A 242 -9.09 5.63 13.80
CA PHE A 242 -9.87 6.76 13.32
C PHE A 242 -11.20 6.24 12.81
N THR A 243 -12.32 6.69 13.38
CA THR A 243 -13.65 6.27 12.92
C THR A 243 -14.43 7.49 12.49
N VAL A 244 -14.88 7.48 11.23
CA VAL A 244 -15.61 8.57 10.62
C VAL A 244 -16.76 8.03 9.78
N ARG A 245 -17.68 8.91 9.36
CA ARG A 245 -18.64 8.55 8.31
C ARG A 245 -17.89 8.26 7.01
N SER A 246 -18.39 7.32 6.21
CA SER A 246 -17.74 6.91 4.96
C SER A 246 -17.44 8.09 4.01
N ASP A 247 -18.31 9.11 3.95
CA ASP A 247 -18.13 10.31 3.12
C ASP A 247 -16.94 11.20 3.56
N GLN A 248 -16.45 11.02 4.80
CA GLN A 248 -15.32 11.77 5.35
C GLN A 248 -13.97 11.05 5.20
N MET A 249 -13.97 9.79 4.78
CA MET A 249 -12.73 8.98 4.73
C MET A 249 -11.69 9.53 3.75
N GLY A 250 -12.14 10.24 2.71
CA GLY A 250 -11.23 10.94 1.80
C GLY A 250 -10.44 12.08 2.45
N GLU A 251 -11.01 12.76 3.45
CA GLU A 251 -10.29 13.77 4.24
C GLU A 251 -9.27 13.10 5.16
N VAL A 252 -9.66 12.01 5.84
CA VAL A 252 -8.76 11.23 6.71
C VAL A 252 -7.54 10.71 5.95
N PHE A 253 -7.72 10.14 4.75
CA PHE A 253 -6.59 9.66 3.92
C PHE A 253 -5.65 10.79 3.51
N LYS A 254 -6.18 11.98 3.19
CA LYS A 254 -5.36 13.15 2.86
C LYS A 254 -4.57 13.63 4.08
N SER A 255 -5.22 13.78 5.23
CA SER A 255 -4.56 14.17 6.48
C SER A 255 -3.51 13.15 6.92
N LEU A 256 -3.78 11.86 6.73
CA LEU A 256 -2.83 10.79 7.04
C LEU A 256 -1.62 10.82 6.12
N ALA A 257 -1.83 11.00 4.82
CA ALA A 257 -0.75 11.15 3.86
C ALA A 257 0.11 12.38 4.16
N GLU A 258 -0.51 13.50 4.52
CA GLU A 258 0.21 14.71 4.92
C GLU A 258 1.02 14.49 6.21
N ARG A 259 0.49 13.71 7.17
CA ARG A 259 1.25 13.32 8.38
C ARG A 259 2.44 12.40 8.08
N TYR A 260 2.33 11.52 7.09
CA TYR A 260 3.49 10.73 6.62
C TYR A 260 4.49 11.60 5.86
N ARG A 261 4.03 12.57 5.09
CA ARG A 261 4.92 13.52 4.42
C ARG A 261 5.64 14.43 5.40
N ASN A 262 4.92 14.98 6.38
CA ASN A 262 5.40 15.99 7.31
C ASN A 262 5.09 15.59 8.77
N PRO A 263 6.10 15.49 9.66
CA PRO A 263 7.52 15.77 9.45
C PRO A 263 8.33 14.55 8.92
N ASN A 264 7.68 13.43 8.63
CA ASN A 264 8.36 12.14 8.46
C ASN A 264 9.07 11.96 7.11
N ARG A 265 8.87 12.87 6.14
CA ARG A 265 9.45 12.84 4.77
C ARG A 265 9.14 11.55 4.02
N ARG A 266 7.93 11.02 4.20
CA ARG A 266 7.45 9.80 3.56
C ARG A 266 6.24 10.08 2.70
N ASP A 267 6.48 10.36 1.43
CA ASP A 267 5.43 10.54 0.44
C ASP A 267 4.87 9.19 0.00
N ILE A 268 3.56 8.97 0.17
CA ILE A 268 2.89 7.75 -0.32
C ILE A 268 2.81 7.84 -1.84
N SER A 269 3.39 6.86 -2.53
CA SER A 269 3.38 6.77 -4.00
C SER A 269 2.30 5.80 -4.50
N THR A 270 2.10 4.70 -3.79
CA THR A 270 1.21 3.60 -4.19
C THR A 270 0.48 3.03 -2.98
N VAL A 271 -0.78 2.65 -3.17
CA VAL A 271 -1.58 1.90 -2.19
C VAL A 271 -2.02 0.59 -2.82
N VAL A 272 -1.84 -0.51 -2.10
CA VAL A 272 -2.32 -1.83 -2.49
C VAL A 272 -3.40 -2.29 -1.51
N THR A 273 -4.63 -2.48 -1.99
CA THR A 273 -5.76 -2.97 -1.19
C THR A 273 -5.86 -4.49 -1.29
N GLN A 274 -6.28 -5.12 -0.20
CA GLN A 274 -6.60 -6.54 -0.14
C GLN A 274 -7.83 -6.72 0.76
N ARG A 275 -8.91 -7.28 0.21
CA ARG A 275 -10.14 -7.50 0.96
C ARG A 275 -10.02 -8.69 1.91
N MET A 276 -10.58 -8.58 3.11
CA MET A 276 -10.80 -9.69 4.04
C MET A 276 -12.24 -10.19 3.88
N SER A 277 -12.44 -11.50 4.02
CA SER A 277 -13.74 -12.18 3.93
C SER A 277 -14.29 -12.54 5.29
#